data_AF-A0AAW0KRH6-F1
#
_entry.id   AF-A0AAW0KRH6-F1
#
_cell.length_a   1.000
_cell.length_b   1.000
_cell.length_c   1.000
_cell.angle_alpha   90.00
_cell.angle_beta   90.00
_cell.angle_gamma   90.00
#
_symmetry.space_group_name_H-M   'P 1'
#
loop_
_entity.id
_entity.type
_entity.pdbx_description
1 polymer ?
#
loop_
_entity_poly.entity_id
_entity_poly.type
_entity_poly.pdbx_seq_one_letter_code
_entity_poly.pdbx_strand_id
1 'polypeptide(L)' 'MEEAVGVKVLNPRTFPRLHSWIQDFKEVAVVKENLPDYANMVTHMKFMREKFTSHLPCHNH' A
#
# COMPACT_ATOMS: atom_id res chain seq x y z
N MET A 1 -4.69 1.07 0.35
CA MET A 1 -3.23 1.19 0.04
C MET A 1 -2.98 2.11 -1.15
N GLU A 2 -3.64 1.90 -2.30
CA GLU A 2 -3.44 2.74 -3.50
C GLU A 2 -3.84 4.21 -3.26
N GLU A 3 -4.87 4.45 -2.44
CA GLU A 3 -5.32 5.79 -2.02
C GLU A 3 -4.30 6.55 -1.17
N ALA A 4 -3.35 5.86 -0.52
CA ALA A 4 -2.31 6.52 0.29
C ALA A 4 -1.16 7.07 -0.57
N VAL A 5 -0.97 6.53 -1.77
CA VAL A 5 0.13 6.91 -2.68
C VAL A 5 -0.35 7.92 -3.75
N GLY A 6 -1.63 7.95 -4.09
CA GLY A 6 -2.17 8.83 -5.15
C GLY A 6 -1.77 8.39 -6.57
N VAL A 7 -1.09 7.24 -6.68
CA VAL A 7 -0.68 6.60 -7.94
C VAL A 7 -1.14 5.14 -7.85
N LYS A 8 -1.72 4.63 -8.95
CA LYS A 8 -2.04 3.20 -9.10
C LYS A 8 -0.74 2.41 -9.30
N VAL A 9 0.01 2.22 -8.22
CA VAL A 9 1.33 1.56 -8.25
C VAL A 9 1.22 0.10 -8.68
N LEU A 10 0.09 -0.56 -8.39
CA LEU A 10 -0.12 -1.98 -8.63
C LEU A 10 -1.26 -2.22 -9.63
N ASN A 11 -1.12 -1.62 -10.82
CA ASN A 11 -2.06 -1.83 -11.90
C ASN A 11 -2.08 -3.33 -12.32
N PRO A 12 -3.23 -4.02 -12.28
CA PRO A 12 -3.35 -5.43 -12.70
C PRO A 12 -2.89 -5.68 -14.15
N ARG A 13 -2.94 -4.67 -15.02
CA ARG A 13 -2.49 -4.78 -16.42
C ARG A 13 -0.97 -4.73 -16.54
N THR A 14 -0.30 -3.98 -15.66
CA THR A 14 1.15 -3.81 -15.69
C THR A 14 1.85 -4.89 -14.86
N PHE A 15 1.23 -5.31 -13.76
CA PHE A 15 1.80 -6.29 -12.82
C PHE A 15 0.79 -7.41 -12.49
N PRO A 16 0.33 -8.19 -13.48
CA PRO A 16 -0.73 -9.18 -13.28
C PRO A 16 -0.36 -10.25 -12.25
N ARG A 17 0.88 -10.76 -12.28
CA ARG A 17 1.35 -11.79 -11.34
C ARG A 17 1.42 -11.28 -9.91
N LEU A 18 1.92 -10.05 -9.73
CA LEU A 18 2.02 -9.43 -8.41
C LEU A 18 0.62 -9.11 -7.86
N HIS A 19 -0.27 -8.63 -8.72
CA HIS A 19 -1.66 -8.38 -8.33
C HIS A 19 -2.34 -9.66 -7.86
N SER A 20 -2.23 -10.76 -8.60
CA SER A 20 -2.76 -12.07 -8.18
C SER A 20 -2.14 -12.55 -6.86
N TRP A 21 -0.82 -12.49 -6.74
CA TRP A 21 -0.13 -12.87 -5.50
C TRP A 21 -0.61 -12.08 -4.28
N ILE A 22 -0.87 -10.78 -4.42
CA ILE A 22 -1.41 -9.97 -3.32
C ILE A 22 -2.79 -10.44 -2.90
N GLN A 23 -3.66 -10.82 -3.84
CA GLN A 23 -4.98 -11.36 -3.50
C GLN A 23 -4.85 -12.70 -2.77
N ASP A 24 -4.00 -13.60 -3.27
CA ASP A 24 -3.77 -14.90 -2.66
C ASP A 24 -3.16 -14.77 -1.26
N PHE A 25 -2.21 -13.84 -1.10
CA PHE A 25 -1.54 -13.57 0.18
C PHE A 25 -2.51 -13.10 1.27
N LYS A 26 -3.50 -12.27 0.91
CA LYS A 26 -4.52 -11.79 1.85
C LYS A 26 -5.43 -12.89 2.37
N GLU A 27 -5.62 -13.98 1.62
CA GLU A 27 -6.47 -15.11 2.02
C GLU A 27 -5.72 -16.17 2.84
N VAL A 28 -4.40 -16.05 3.00
CA VAL A 28 -3.65 -16.91 3.93
C VAL A 28 -4.17 -16.67 5.35
N ALA A 29 -4.62 -17.73 6.04
CA ALA A 29 -5.32 -17.62 7.33
C ALA A 29 -4.58 -16.76 8.35
N VAL A 30 -3.28 -17.00 8.54
CA VAL A 30 -2.43 -16.22 9.45
C VAL A 30 -2.39 -14.74 9.05
N VAL A 31 -2.36 -14.44 7.76
CA VAL A 31 -2.34 -13.06 7.26
C VAL A 31 -3.71 -12.43 7.53
N LYS A 32 -4.79 -13.06 7.09
CA LYS A 32 -6.17 -12.59 7.26
C LYS A 32 -6.54 -12.26 8.70
N GLU A 33 -6.11 -13.09 9.65
CA GLU A 33 -6.38 -12.91 11.08
C GLU A 33 -5.58 -11.78 11.71
N ASN A 34 -4.40 -11.46 11.15
CA ASN A 34 -3.49 -10.44 11.69
C ASN A 34 -3.49 -9.13 10.91
N LEU A 35 -4.15 -9.07 9.75
CA LEU A 35 -4.23 -7.86 8.95
C LEU A 35 -5.14 -6.84 9.65
N PRO A 36 -4.66 -5.62 9.95
CA PRO A 36 -5.52 -4.54 10.43
C PRO A 36 -6.60 -4.18 9.40
N ASP A 37 -7.68 -3.54 9.83
CA ASP A 37 -8.69 -3.09 8.87
C ASP A 37 -8.09 -2.10 7.86
N TYR A 38 -8.77 -1.98 6.71
CA TYR A 38 -8.28 -1.20 5.58
C TYR A 38 -8.04 0.28 5.93
N ALA A 39 -8.86 0.88 6.79
CA ALA A 39 -8.71 2.29 7.17
C ALA A 39 -7.47 2.48 8.05
N ASN A 40 -7.23 1.58 9.01
CA ASN A 40 -6.02 1.58 9.83
C ASN A 40 -4.75 1.36 8.99
N MET A 41 -4.79 0.47 8.00
CA MET A 41 -3.70 0.31 7.05
C MET A 41 -3.42 1.58 6.26
N VAL A 42 -4.45 2.24 5.74
CA VAL A 42 -4.28 3.49 4.98
C VAL A 42 -3.66 4.58 5.85
N THR A 43 -4.12 4.72 7.09
CA THR A 43 -3.57 5.68 8.06
C THR A 43 -2.10 5.39 8.35
N HIS A 44 -1.74 4.13 8.62
CA HIS A 44 -0.36 3.74 8.86
C HIS A 44 0.54 4.03 7.65
N MET A 45 0.07 3.70 6.44
CA MET A 45 0.84 3.94 5.21
C MET A 45 1.02 5.43 4.92
N LYS A 46 0.03 6.28 5.20
CA LYS A 46 0.16 7.74 5.10
C LYS A 46 1.22 8.28 6.05
N PHE A 47 1.18 7.86 7.32
CA PHE A 47 2.18 8.23 8.31
C PHE A 47 3.61 7.80 7.89
N MET A 48 3.75 6.56 7.40
CA MET A 48 5.04 6.06 6.91
C MET A 48 5.54 6.85 5.69
N ARG A 49 4.65 7.18 4.76
CA ARG A 49 4.97 8.03 3.60
C ARG A 49 5.46 9.40 4.07
N GLU A 50 4.72 10.08 4.93
CA GLU A 50 5.09 11.39 5.47
C GLU A 50 6.46 11.36 6.12
N LYS A 51 6.75 10.35 6.94
CA LYS A 51 8.06 10.16 7.55
C LYS A 51 9.15 10.02 6.49
N PHE A 52 8.98 9.12 5.51
CA PHE A 52 9.94 8.94 4.43
C PHE A 52 10.16 10.19 3.58
N THR A 53 9.08 10.91 3.26
CA THR A 53 9.15 12.12 2.42
C THR A 53 9.60 13.35 3.18
N SER A 54 9.47 13.38 4.51
CA SER A 54 9.91 14.52 5.34
C SER A 54 11.41 14.80 5.27
N HIS A 55 12.21 13.80 4.88
CA HIS A 55 13.66 13.93 4.66
C HIS A 55 14.01 14.35 3.23
N LEU A 56 13.06 14.28 2.29
CA LEU A 56 13.28 14.67 0.91
C LEU A 56 13.05 16.18 0.79
N PRO A 57 13.94 16.95 0.15
CA PRO A 57 13.68 18.36 -0.10
C PRO A 57 12.37 18.47 -0.89
N CYS A 58 11.47 19.34 -0.44
CA CYS A 58 10.23 19.64 -1.15
C CYS A 58 10.55 19.98 -2.60
N HIS A 59 10.34 19.03 -3.52
CA HIS A 59 10.39 19.31 -4.93
C HIS A 59 9.05 19.96 -5.27
N ASN A 60 9.00 21.29 -5.15
CA ASN A 60 7.88 22.10 -5.61
C ASN A 60 7.72 21.86 -7.12
N HIS A 61 6.49 21.55 -7.54
CA HIS A 61 6.09 21.43 -8.94
C HIS A 61 5.02 22.46 -9.25
#